data_AF-B1AT88-F1
#
_entry.id   AF-B1AT88-F1
#
_cell.length_a   1.000
_cell.length_b   1.000
_cell.length_c   1.000
_cell.angle_alpha   90.00
_cell.angle_beta   90.00
_cell.angle_gamma   90.00
#
_symmetry.space_group_name_H-M   'P 1'
#
loop_
_entity.id
_entity.type
_entity.pdbx_description
1 polymer ?
#
loop_
_entity_poly.entity_id
_entity_poly.type
_entity_poly.pdbx_seq_one_letter_code
_entity_poly.pdbx_strand_id
1 'polypeptide(L)'
;MEPECPRGLLPRPCRVLVLLNPQGGKGKALQLFQSRVQPFLEEAEITFKLILTERKNHARELVCAEELGHWDALAVMSGDGLMHEVVNGLMERPDWETAIQKPLCSLPGGSGNALAASVNHYAGYEQVTNEDLLINCTLLLCRRRLSPMNLLSLHTA
;
A
#
# COMPACT_ATOMS: atom_id res chain seq x y z
N MET A 1 30.74 1.31 3.75
CA MET A 1 30.24 1.52 2.37
C MET A 1 28.98 0.69 2.29
N GLU A 2 27.85 1.28 2.67
CA GLU A 2 26.55 0.58 2.65
C GLU A 2 26.25 0.17 1.21
N PRO A 3 25.76 -1.06 0.95
CA PRO A 3 25.45 -1.46 -0.41
C PRO A 3 24.32 -0.58 -0.92
N GLU A 4 24.55 0.11 -2.04
CA GLU A 4 23.49 0.83 -2.74
C GLU A 4 22.40 -0.18 -3.11
N CYS A 5 21.31 -0.16 -2.35
CA CYS A 5 20.16 -0.99 -2.62
C CYS A 5 19.65 -0.70 -4.04
N PRO A 6 19.43 -1.71 -4.90
CA PRO A 6 18.92 -1.49 -6.24
C PRO A 6 17.52 -0.86 -6.11
N ARG A 7 17.44 0.45 -6.34
CA ARG A 7 16.18 1.19 -6.26
C ARG A 7 15.30 0.73 -7.41
N GLY A 8 14.46 -0.26 -7.15
CA GLY A 8 13.46 -0.72 -8.11
C GLY A 8 12.52 0.44 -8.46
N LEU A 9 12.12 0.51 -9.72
CA LEU A 9 11.08 1.42 -10.19
C LEU A 9 9.92 0.56 -10.69
N LEU A 10 8.68 0.95 -10.37
CA LEU A 10 7.52 0.38 -11.05
C LEU A 10 7.53 0.79 -12.53
N PRO A 11 7.01 -0.06 -13.44
CA PRO A 11 6.93 0.27 -14.87
C PRO A 11 5.97 1.45 -15.13
N ARG A 12 6.05 2.02 -16.34
CA ARG A 12 5.09 3.00 -16.87
C ARG A 12 4.62 2.53 -18.25
N PRO A 13 3.32 2.28 -18.45
CA PRO A 13 2.23 2.31 -17.45
C PRO A 13 2.35 1.16 -16.43
N CYS A 14 1.66 1.25 -15.29
CA CYS A 14 1.57 0.15 -14.33
C CYS A 14 0.13 -0.10 -13.85
N ARG A 15 -0.13 -1.32 -13.38
CA ARG A 15 -1.41 -1.81 -12.85
C ARG A 15 -1.31 -2.06 -11.36
N VAL A 16 -2.18 -1.42 -10.58
CA VAL A 16 -2.16 -1.49 -9.11
C VAL A 16 -3.48 -2.03 -8.58
N LEU A 17 -3.41 -3.02 -7.69
CA LEU A 17 -4.58 -3.45 -6.92
C LEU A 17 -4.72 -2.55 -5.70
N VAL A 18 -5.83 -1.84 -5.58
CA VAL A 18 -6.12 -0.96 -4.44
C VAL A 18 -7.08 -1.67 -3.49
N LEU A 19 -6.60 -1.99 -2.29
CA LEU A 19 -7.41 -2.53 -1.19
C LEU A 19 -7.81 -1.38 -0.28
N LEU A 20 -9.10 -1.12 -0.14
CA LEU A 20 -9.62 0.02 0.61
C LEU A 20 -10.63 -0.44 1.66
N ASN A 21 -10.45 -0.01 2.90
CA ASN A 21 -11.47 -0.21 3.94
C ASN A 21 -12.42 1.01 3.96
N PRO A 22 -13.68 0.88 3.50
CA PRO A 22 -14.62 2.00 3.45
C PRO A 22 -14.98 2.54 4.84
N GLN A 23 -14.89 1.68 5.87
CA GLN A 23 -15.07 2.06 7.28
C GLN A 23 -13.82 2.72 7.87
N GLY A 24 -12.71 2.76 7.12
CA GLY A 24 -11.50 3.45 7.50
C GLY A 24 -11.72 4.95 7.73
N GLY A 25 -11.16 5.46 8.82
CA GLY A 25 -11.31 6.85 9.23
C GLY A 25 -12.72 7.14 9.73
N LYS A 26 -13.29 8.28 9.32
CA LYS A 26 -14.69 8.66 9.65
C LYS A 26 -15.68 8.20 8.56
N GLY A 27 -15.45 7.03 7.94
CA GLY A 27 -16.26 6.52 6.82
C GLY A 27 -16.08 7.29 5.50
N LYS A 28 -14.97 8.02 5.34
CA LYS A 28 -14.70 8.89 4.19
C LYS A 28 -13.63 8.36 3.24
N ALA A 29 -13.07 7.17 3.49
CA ALA A 29 -11.94 6.64 2.74
C ALA A 29 -12.23 6.54 1.23
N LEU A 30 -13.41 6.06 0.84
CA LEU A 30 -13.81 5.97 -0.57
C LEU A 30 -13.91 7.34 -1.26
N GLN A 31 -14.52 8.31 -0.59
CA GLN A 31 -14.65 9.68 -1.10
C GLN A 31 -13.27 10.35 -1.23
N LEU A 32 -12.38 10.12 -0.26
CA LEU A 32 -11.00 10.61 -0.31
C LEU A 32 -10.21 9.96 -1.44
N PHE A 33 -10.40 8.66 -1.68
CA PHE A 33 -9.77 7.97 -2.80
C PHE A 33 -10.17 8.61 -4.13
N GLN A 34 -11.48 8.77 -4.36
CA GLN A 34 -12.00 9.33 -5.61
C GLN A 34 -11.62 10.81 -5.82
N SER A 35 -11.61 11.61 -4.75
CA SER A 35 -11.36 13.06 -4.87
C SER A 35 -9.87 13.43 -4.83
N ARG A 36 -9.04 12.68 -4.10
CA ARG A 36 -7.63 13.00 -3.89
C ARG A 36 -6.67 12.03 -4.55
N VAL A 37 -6.96 10.74 -4.60
CA VAL A 37 -5.99 9.72 -5.06
C VAL A 37 -6.15 9.44 -6.55
N GLN A 38 -7.37 9.17 -7.00
CA GLN A 38 -7.68 8.78 -8.37
C GLN A 38 -7.14 9.76 -9.43
N PRO A 39 -7.28 11.10 -9.30
CA PRO A 39 -6.76 12.03 -10.30
C PRO A 39 -5.24 11.92 -10.49
N PHE A 40 -4.47 11.76 -9.41
CA PHE A 40 -3.03 11.58 -9.50
C PHE A 40 -2.64 10.25 -10.14
N LEU A 41 -3.38 9.17 -9.87
CA LEU A 41 -3.11 7.87 -10.49
C LEU A 41 -3.36 7.91 -12.00
N GLU A 42 -4.44 8.55 -12.43
CA GLU A 42 -4.78 8.73 -13.84
C GLU A 42 -3.70 9.57 -14.56
N GLU A 43 -3.30 10.70 -13.98
CA GLU A 43 -2.24 11.57 -14.54
C GLU A 43 -0.87 10.86 -14.58
N ALA A 44 -0.61 9.98 -13.60
CA ALA A 44 0.62 9.21 -13.54
C ALA A 44 0.62 7.97 -14.44
N GLU A 45 -0.42 7.69 -15.23
CA GLU A 45 -0.59 6.45 -16.03
C GLU A 45 -0.55 5.17 -15.17
N ILE A 46 -1.24 5.22 -14.03
CA ILE A 46 -1.43 4.09 -13.12
C ILE A 46 -2.87 3.61 -13.27
N THR A 47 -3.05 2.47 -13.94
CA THR A 47 -4.36 1.80 -13.96
C THR A 47 -4.57 1.10 -12.63
N PHE A 48 -5.76 1.18 -12.06
CA PHE A 48 -6.04 0.54 -10.78
C PHE A 48 -7.34 -0.26 -10.79
N LYS A 49 -7.39 -1.30 -9.94
CA LYS A 49 -8.63 -1.99 -9.58
C LYS A 49 -8.88 -1.77 -8.10
N LEU A 50 -10.02 -1.18 -7.77
CA LEU A 50 -10.43 -0.94 -6.39
C LEU A 50 -11.23 -2.13 -5.86
N ILE A 51 -10.81 -2.70 -4.73
CA ILE A 51 -11.56 -3.69 -3.97
C ILE A 51 -11.85 -3.12 -2.58
N LEU A 52 -13.12 -3.14 -2.20
CA LEU A 52 -13.58 -2.72 -0.88
C LEU A 52 -13.54 -3.91 0.08
N THR A 53 -12.85 -3.74 1.20
CA THR A 53 -12.81 -4.75 2.25
C THR A 53 -14.02 -4.58 3.17
N GLU A 54 -14.56 -5.67 3.72
CA GLU A 54 -15.87 -5.65 4.40
C GLU A 54 -15.78 -6.08 5.86
N ARG A 55 -14.80 -6.91 6.19
CA ARG A 55 -14.62 -7.53 7.50
C ARG A 55 -13.12 -7.71 7.79
N LYS A 56 -12.81 -7.97 9.06
CA LYS A 56 -11.47 -8.37 9.49
C LYS A 56 -11.02 -9.64 8.75
N ASN A 57 -9.74 -9.70 8.37
CA ASN A 57 -9.12 -10.74 7.56
C ASN A 57 -9.61 -10.84 6.10
N HIS A 58 -10.51 -9.96 5.64
CA HIS A 58 -10.94 -10.00 4.24
C HIS A 58 -9.78 -9.71 3.29
N ALA A 59 -8.92 -8.72 3.62
CA ALA A 59 -7.77 -8.40 2.78
C ALA A 59 -6.76 -9.56 2.73
N ARG A 60 -6.57 -10.24 3.86
CA ARG A 60 -5.71 -11.42 3.98
C ARG A 60 -6.18 -12.55 3.06
N GLU A 61 -7.46 -12.89 3.11
CA GLU A 61 -8.07 -13.92 2.24
C GLU A 61 -7.98 -13.56 0.76
N LEU A 62 -8.27 -12.30 0.42
CA LEU A 62 -8.19 -11.80 -0.96
C LEU A 62 -6.78 -11.93 -1.51
N VAL A 63 -5.77 -11.44 -0.78
CA VAL A 63 -4.38 -11.47 -1.23
C VAL A 63 -3.82 -12.90 -1.29
N CYS A 64 -4.27 -13.78 -0.39
CA CYS A 64 -3.92 -15.19 -0.44
C CYS A 64 -4.48 -15.90 -1.68
N ALA A 65 -5.69 -15.53 -2.15
CA ALA A 65 -6.32 -16.11 -3.33
C ALA A 65 -6.02 -15.39 -4.66
N GLU A 66 -5.53 -14.15 -4.63
CA GLU A 66 -5.34 -13.31 -5.81
C GLU A 66 -4.17 -13.77 -6.69
N GLU A 67 -4.29 -13.59 -8.00
CA GLU A 67 -3.18 -13.83 -8.93
C GLU A 67 -2.28 -12.60 -9.03
N LEU A 68 -1.24 -12.56 -8.21
CA LEU A 68 -0.31 -11.43 -8.07
C LEU A 68 0.45 -11.09 -9.37
N GLY A 69 0.48 -11.98 -10.36
CA GLY A 69 1.09 -11.75 -11.67
C GLY A 69 0.38 -10.69 -12.51
N HIS A 70 -0.90 -10.43 -12.24
CA HIS A 70 -1.67 -9.39 -12.94
C HIS A 70 -1.33 -7.96 -12.48
N TRP A 71 -0.69 -7.82 -11.33
CA TRP A 71 -0.48 -6.53 -10.66
C TRP A 71 0.99 -6.20 -10.52
N ASP A 72 1.36 -4.95 -10.80
CA ASP A 72 2.72 -4.45 -10.60
C ASP A 72 2.97 -4.07 -9.13
N ALA A 73 1.93 -3.61 -8.43
CA ALA A 73 1.98 -3.30 -7.01
C ALA A 73 0.60 -3.47 -6.34
N LEU A 74 0.60 -3.57 -5.01
CA LEU A 74 -0.59 -3.51 -4.17
C LEU A 74 -0.58 -2.19 -3.39
N ALA A 75 -1.65 -1.40 -3.50
CA ALA A 75 -1.84 -0.20 -2.69
C ALA A 75 -2.91 -0.48 -1.62
N VAL A 76 -2.61 -0.15 -0.38
CA VAL A 76 -3.48 -0.39 0.77
C VAL A 76 -3.91 0.96 1.32
N MET A 77 -5.18 1.30 1.11
CA MET A 77 -5.77 2.54 1.60
C MET A 77 -6.59 2.29 2.87
N SER A 78 -5.94 2.41 4.02
CA SER A 78 -6.55 2.26 5.35
C SER A 78 -5.57 2.75 6.42
N GLY A 79 -5.66 2.21 7.65
CA GLY A 79 -4.60 2.28 8.63
C GLY A 79 -3.67 1.07 8.60
N ASP A 80 -2.73 1.02 9.55
CA ASP A 80 -1.67 0.01 9.65
C ASP A 80 -2.22 -1.43 9.74
N GLY A 81 -3.41 -1.61 10.31
CA GLY A 81 -4.04 -2.93 10.44
C GLY A 81 -4.36 -3.62 9.12
N LEU A 82 -4.73 -2.87 8.07
CA LEU A 82 -5.00 -3.48 6.77
C LEU A 82 -3.71 -3.89 6.07
N MET A 83 -2.64 -3.10 6.23
CA MET A 83 -1.32 -3.46 5.73
C MET A 83 -0.83 -4.76 6.37
N HIS A 84 -1.05 -4.89 7.68
CA HIS A 84 -0.75 -6.13 8.40
C HIS A 84 -1.52 -7.33 7.83
N GLU A 85 -2.81 -7.21 7.52
CA GLU A 85 -3.58 -8.30 6.88
C GLU A 85 -3.00 -8.70 5.52
N VAL A 86 -2.64 -7.71 4.69
CA VAL A 86 -2.06 -7.94 3.36
C VAL A 86 -0.73 -8.67 3.45
N VAL A 87 0.18 -8.20 4.30
CA VAL A 87 1.51 -8.79 4.48
C VAL A 87 1.40 -10.24 4.97
N ASN A 88 0.58 -10.50 5.99
CA ASN A 88 0.38 -11.88 6.46
C ASN A 88 -0.29 -12.75 5.40
N GLY A 89 -1.23 -12.19 4.63
CA GLY A 89 -1.85 -12.88 3.50
C GLY A 89 -0.85 -13.30 2.42
N LEU A 90 0.16 -12.48 2.13
CA LEU A 90 1.25 -12.86 1.22
C LEU A 90 2.13 -13.97 1.80
N MET A 91 2.43 -13.90 3.10
CA MET A 91 3.31 -14.85 3.79
C MET A 91 2.69 -16.24 3.97
N GLU A 92 1.37 -16.36 3.90
CA GLU A 92 0.65 -17.63 4.04
C GLU A 92 0.52 -18.42 2.74
N ARG A 93 0.88 -17.80 1.62
CA ARG A 93 0.78 -18.45 0.32
C ARG A 93 1.88 -19.50 0.15
N PRO A 94 1.64 -20.55 -0.65
CA PRO A 94 2.69 -21.52 -0.97
C PRO A 94 3.87 -20.89 -1.72
N ASP A 95 3.62 -19.82 -2.49
CA ASP A 95 4.61 -19.04 -3.25
C ASP A 95 5.10 -17.78 -2.51
N TRP A 96 5.03 -17.77 -1.17
CA TRP A 96 5.30 -16.59 -0.33
C TRP A 96 6.63 -15.88 -0.63
N GLU A 97 7.69 -16.64 -0.95
CA GLU A 97 9.03 -16.09 -1.26
C GLU A 97 9.00 -15.12 -2.45
N THR A 98 8.12 -15.38 -3.42
CA THR A 98 7.91 -14.50 -4.58
C THR A 98 6.78 -13.50 -4.33
N ALA A 99 5.73 -13.91 -3.61
CA ALA A 99 4.59 -13.06 -3.29
C ALA A 99 4.98 -11.84 -2.46
N ILE A 100 5.83 -12.02 -1.44
CA ILE A 100 6.26 -10.93 -0.55
C ILE A 100 7.15 -9.89 -1.25
N GLN A 101 7.75 -10.25 -2.39
CA GLN A 101 8.52 -9.32 -3.21
C GLN A 101 7.62 -8.35 -4.01
N LYS A 102 6.30 -8.58 -4.03
CA LYS A 102 5.35 -7.68 -4.68
C LYS A 102 5.39 -6.31 -3.99
N PRO A 103 5.67 -5.21 -4.72
CA PRO A 103 5.70 -3.87 -4.12
C PRO A 103 4.39 -3.50 -3.43
N LEU A 104 4.51 -3.00 -2.19
CA LEU A 104 3.40 -2.53 -1.37
C LEU A 104 3.45 -1.01 -1.20
N CYS A 105 2.29 -0.37 -1.24
CA CYS A 105 2.14 1.06 -1.00
C CYS A 105 1.11 1.30 0.11
N SER A 106 1.46 2.11 1.11
CA SER A 106 0.54 2.52 2.18
C SER A 106 -0.06 3.88 1.85
N LEU A 107 -1.38 3.96 1.68
CA LEU A 107 -2.12 5.21 1.55
C LEU A 107 -2.94 5.44 2.84
N PRO A 108 -2.75 6.56 3.54
CA PRO A 108 -3.43 6.80 4.81
C PRO A 108 -4.92 7.04 4.58
N GLY A 109 -5.75 6.14 5.10
CA GLY A 109 -7.21 6.24 5.10
C GLY A 109 -7.85 5.93 6.46
N GLY A 110 -7.03 5.62 7.47
CA GLY A 110 -7.46 5.24 8.82
C GLY A 110 -7.04 6.22 9.91
N SER A 111 -7.27 5.83 11.17
CA SER A 111 -6.84 6.58 12.36
C SER A 111 -5.39 6.33 12.76
N GLY A 112 -4.83 5.15 12.46
CA GLY A 112 -3.42 4.80 12.68
C GLY A 112 -2.71 4.61 11.34
N ASN A 113 -1.83 5.55 10.98
CA ASN A 113 -1.08 5.55 9.72
C ASN A 113 0.43 5.69 9.97
N ALA A 114 0.95 4.99 10.98
CA ALA A 114 2.34 5.12 11.40
C ALA A 114 3.32 4.73 10.28
N LEU A 115 2.97 3.71 9.49
CA LEU A 115 3.78 3.31 8.34
C LEU A 115 3.83 4.42 7.27
N ALA A 116 2.66 4.98 6.92
CA ALA A 116 2.59 6.07 5.94
C ALA A 116 3.34 7.32 6.41
N ALA A 117 3.22 7.69 7.69
CA ALA A 117 3.94 8.80 8.29
C ALA A 117 5.47 8.58 8.26
N SER A 118 5.92 7.35 8.54
CA SER A 118 7.34 6.98 8.48
C SER A 118 7.88 7.08 7.06
N VAL A 119 7.16 6.54 6.06
CA VAL A 119 7.53 6.64 4.64
C VAL A 119 7.59 8.09 4.17
N ASN A 120 6.62 8.92 4.57
CA ASN A 120 6.62 10.35 4.29
C ASN A 120 7.87 11.05 4.87
N HIS A 121 8.23 10.74 6.12
CA HIS A 121 9.43 11.26 6.75
C HIS A 121 10.72 10.84 6.03
N TYR A 122 10.86 9.55 5.69
CA TYR A 122 12.02 9.04 4.94
C TYR A 122 12.13 9.61 3.52
N ALA A 123 11.01 10.03 2.94
CA ALA A 123 11.00 10.74 1.66
C ALA A 123 11.44 12.21 1.75
N GLY A 124 11.72 12.72 2.96
CA GLY A 124 12.16 14.09 3.20
C GLY A 124 11.03 15.12 3.25
N TYR A 125 9.78 14.68 3.40
CA TYR A 125 8.64 15.59 3.60
C TYR A 125 8.50 15.99 5.07
N GLU A 126 7.87 17.16 5.29
CA GLU A 126 7.47 17.58 6.63
C GLU A 126 6.47 16.59 7.25
N GLN A 127 6.43 16.56 8.59
CA GLN A 127 5.51 15.70 9.33
C GLN A 127 4.09 16.27 9.25
N VAL A 128 3.35 15.81 8.24
CA VAL A 128 1.98 16.22 7.97
C VAL A 128 0.97 15.14 8.39
N THR A 129 -0.30 15.52 8.48
CA THR A 129 -1.40 14.62 8.87
C THR A 129 -2.59 14.74 7.93
N ASN A 130 -3.57 13.85 8.03
CA ASN A 130 -4.82 13.89 7.26
C ASN A 130 -4.59 13.89 5.74
N GLU A 131 -5.22 14.82 5.02
CA GLU A 131 -5.20 14.90 3.55
C GLU A 131 -3.80 15.18 3.00
N ASP A 132 -3.00 15.99 3.68
CA ASP A 132 -1.65 16.33 3.22
C ASP A 132 -0.75 15.08 3.23
N LEU A 133 -0.88 14.23 4.25
CA LEU A 133 -0.17 12.95 4.30
C LEU A 133 -0.63 12.02 3.17
N LEU A 134 -1.94 11.98 2.89
CA LEU A 134 -2.49 11.19 1.78
C LEU A 134 -1.93 11.65 0.43
N ILE A 135 -1.87 12.97 0.20
CA ILE A 135 -1.32 13.54 -1.02
C ILE A 135 0.16 13.19 -1.16
N ASN A 136 0.97 13.37 -0.11
CA ASN A 136 2.39 13.03 -0.15
C ASN A 136 2.62 11.54 -0.45
N CYS A 137 1.91 10.63 0.23
CA CYS A 137 2.01 9.20 -0.03
C CYS A 137 1.56 8.83 -1.46
N THR A 138 0.52 9.50 -1.97
CA THR A 138 0.05 9.32 -3.36
C THR A 138 1.11 9.77 -4.37
N LEU A 139 1.75 10.92 -4.13
CA LEU A 139 2.86 11.41 -4.97
C LEU A 139 4.05 10.45 -4.95
N LEU A 140 4.33 9.80 -3.82
CA LEU A 140 5.36 8.76 -3.73
C LEU A 140 5.03 7.55 -4.59
N LEU A 141 3.77 7.09 -4.58
CA LEU A 141 3.31 6.04 -5.49
C LEU A 141 3.47 6.46 -6.96
N CYS A 142 3.11 7.70 -7.30
CA CYS A 142 3.25 8.24 -8.66
C CYS A 142 4.72 8.34 -9.11
N ARG A 143 5.65 8.59 -8.17
CA ARG A 143 7.10 8.57 -8.40
C ARG A 143 7.68 7.17 -8.57
N ARG A 144 6.93 6.11 -8.21
CA ARG A 144 7.24 4.70 -8.47
C ARG A 144 8.55 4.17 -7.86
N ARG A 145 9.16 4.90 -6.93
CA ARG A 145 10.40 4.48 -6.28
C ARG A 145 10.12 3.44 -5.21
N LEU A 146 10.85 2.34 -5.28
CA LEU A 146 10.78 1.25 -4.31
C LEU A 146 11.94 1.32 -3.33
N SER A 147 11.68 0.89 -2.10
CA SER A 147 12.69 0.74 -1.07
C SER A 147 12.35 -0.52 -0.27
N PRO A 148 13.35 -1.36 0.06
CA PRO A 148 13.10 -2.55 0.86
C PRO A 148 12.72 -2.15 2.28
N MET A 149 11.90 -2.98 2.92
CA MET A 149 11.46 -2.80 4.31
C MET A 149 11.78 -4.06 5.10
N ASN A 150 12.08 -3.89 6.39
CA ASN A 150 12.34 -5.01 7.28
C ASN A 150 10.99 -5.64 7.69
N LEU A 151 10.96 -6.97 7.80
CA LEU A 151 9.80 -7.73 8.24
C LEU A 151 10.10 -8.40 9.59
N LEU A 152 9.18 -8.32 10.54
CA LEU A 152 9.30 -8.97 11.85
C LEU A 152 8.52 -10.27 11.87
N SER A 153 9.18 -11.40 12.13
CA SER A 153 8.54 -12.69 12.42
C SER A 153 8.30 -12.83 13.92
N LEU A 154 7.08 -13.18 14.31
CA LEU A 154 6.68 -13.40 15.71
C LEU A 154 6.21 -14.84 15.87
N HIS A 155 6.77 -15.54 16.86
CA HIS A 155 6.37 -16.89 17.24
C HIS A 155 5.71 -16.85 18.62
N THR A 156 4.46 -17.28 18.71
CA THR A 156 3.79 -17.50 20.00
C THR A 156 4.07 -18.91 20.48
N ALA A 157 4.52 -19.04 21.72
CA ALA A 157 4.81 -20.31 22.38
C ALA A 157 3.54 -21.12 22.68
#